data_AF-A0A353RNL1-F1
#
_entry.id   AF-A0A353RNL1-F1
#
_cell.length_a   1.000
_cell.length_b   1.000
_cell.length_c   1.000
_cell.angle_alpha   90.00
_cell.angle_beta   90.00
_cell.angle_gamma   90.00
#
_symmetry.space_group_name_H-M   'P 1'
#
loop_
_entity.id
_entity.type
_entity.pdbx_description
1 polymer ?
#
loop_
_entity_poly.entity_id
_entity_poly.type
_entity_poly.pdbx_seq_one_letter_code
_entity_poly.pdbx_strand_id
1 'polypeptide(L)'
;SLKINKPALWSLSDPNLYELKTTVLKGGVVMDQASTRTGFRSYTFDPDKGFALNGEWMKVKGVCIHHDAGVLGSAVPREVWRRRLQTLKEVGVNAIRTSHNPQATGLYELCDEMGLLVLNEMYDEWVFPKRKWLEGWNVGTPGFQGSYDIFKEWSEIDLADLVRRDRNHV
;
A
#
# COMPACT_ATOMS: atom_id res chain seq x y z
N SER A 1 9.42 20.06 -16.36
CA SER A 1 9.11 19.92 -14.93
C SER A 1 8.10 20.98 -14.53
N LEU A 2 7.26 20.71 -13.52
CA LEU A 2 6.32 21.69 -12.95
C LEU A 2 6.87 22.16 -11.60
N LYS A 3 6.87 23.47 -11.34
CA LYS A 3 7.30 24.04 -10.06
C LYS A 3 6.09 24.33 -9.19
N ILE A 4 6.01 23.71 -8.02
CA ILE A 4 5.00 23.99 -7.01
C ILE A 4 5.67 24.77 -5.88
N ASN A 5 5.23 26.00 -5.65
CA ASN A 5 5.78 26.84 -4.60
C ASN A 5 5.07 26.53 -3.28
N LYS A 6 5.83 26.18 -2.24
CA LYS A 6 5.33 25.92 -0.86
C LYS A 6 4.12 24.96 -0.86
N PRO A 7 4.24 23.72 -1.38
CA PRO A 7 3.14 22.77 -1.33
C PRO A 7 2.73 22.49 0.12
N ALA A 8 1.43 22.26 0.34
CA ALA A 8 0.97 21.68 1.59
C ALA A 8 1.47 20.23 1.63
N LEU A 9 2.29 19.90 2.63
CA LEU A 9 2.87 18.58 2.74
C LEU A 9 1.82 17.59 3.23
N TRP A 10 1.90 16.35 2.72
CA TRP A 10 1.19 15.23 3.29
C TRP A 10 1.86 14.85 4.61
N SER A 11 1.08 14.75 5.67
CA SER A 11 1.49 14.23 6.97
C SER A 11 0.42 13.29 7.53
N LEU A 12 0.68 12.71 8.70
CA LEU A 12 -0.24 11.79 9.34
C LEU A 12 -1.46 12.50 9.95
N SER A 13 -1.33 13.78 10.31
CA SER A 13 -2.42 14.64 10.81
C SER A 13 -3.09 15.41 9.68
N ASP A 14 -2.32 15.81 8.68
CA ASP A 14 -2.74 16.67 7.58
C ASP A 14 -2.42 15.96 6.24
N PRO A 15 -3.22 14.95 5.85
CA PRO A 15 -2.98 14.16 4.66
C PRO A 15 -3.35 14.93 3.38
N ASN A 16 -2.61 15.99 3.08
CA ASN A 16 -2.81 16.83 1.89
C ASN A 16 -2.50 16.04 0.60
N LEU A 17 -3.48 15.97 -0.29
CA LEU A 17 -3.40 15.22 -1.55
C LEU A 17 -3.63 16.16 -2.74
N TYR A 18 -2.94 15.83 -3.83
CA TYR A 18 -2.94 16.56 -5.09
C TYR A 18 -3.37 15.63 -6.22
N GLU A 19 -3.82 16.24 -7.31
CA GLU A 19 -4.22 15.54 -8.52
C GLU A 19 -3.39 16.06 -9.70
N LEU A 20 -2.62 15.17 -10.32
CA LEU A 20 -1.93 15.43 -11.58
C LEU A 20 -2.86 15.05 -12.75
N LYS A 21 -3.35 16.06 -13.47
CA LYS A 21 -4.13 15.87 -14.69
C LYS A 21 -3.21 15.89 -15.90
N THR A 22 -3.14 14.77 -16.60
CA THR A 22 -2.39 14.63 -17.85
C THR A 22 -3.39 14.65 -19.01
N THR A 23 -3.17 15.53 -19.99
CA THR A 23 -4.01 15.63 -21.19
C THR A 23 -3.14 15.50 -22.43
N VAL A 24 -3.51 14.59 -23.33
CA VAL A 24 -2.84 14.39 -24.61
C VAL A 24 -3.63 15.12 -25.69
N LEU A 25 -2.96 16.00 -26.44
CA LEU A 25 -3.56 16.79 -27.51
C LEU A 25 -3.01 16.36 -28.87
N LYS A 26 -3.87 16.35 -29.90
CA LYS A 26 -3.48 16.24 -31.32
C LYS A 26 -4.19 17.33 -32.12
N GLY A 27 -3.43 18.26 -32.69
CA GLY A 27 -4.00 19.39 -33.44
C GLY A 27 -4.92 20.29 -32.60
N GLY A 28 -4.65 20.45 -31.30
CA GLY A 28 -5.48 21.22 -30.38
C GLY A 28 -6.72 20.48 -29.84
N VAL A 29 -6.98 19.26 -30.31
CA VAL A 29 -8.08 18.41 -29.84
C VAL A 29 -7.58 17.46 -28.76
N VAL A 30 -8.37 17.29 -27.69
CA VAL A 30 -8.12 16.32 -26.63
C VAL A 30 -8.32 14.90 -27.15
N MET A 31 -7.27 14.09 -27.05
CA MET A 31 -7.26 12.68 -27.46
C MET A 31 -7.40 11.74 -26.29
N ASP A 32 -6.80 12.08 -25.15
CA ASP A 32 -6.81 11.27 -23.95
C ASP A 32 -6.60 12.14 -22.70
N GLN A 33 -7.13 11.67 -21.57
CA GLN A 33 -6.97 12.30 -20.26
C GLN A 33 -6.79 11.25 -19.18
N ALA A 34 -5.82 11.47 -18.31
CA ALA A 34 -5.59 10.66 -17.13
C ALA A 34 -5.45 11.55 -15.90
N SER A 35 -5.88 11.02 -14.77
CA SER A 35 -5.68 11.63 -13.46
C SER A 35 -4.83 10.71 -12.60
N THR A 36 -3.90 11.29 -11.85
CA THR A 36 -3.07 10.57 -10.88
C THR A 36 -3.09 11.33 -9.57
N ARG A 37 -3.60 10.68 -8.52
CA ARG A 37 -3.58 11.21 -7.16
C ARG A 37 -2.20 10.97 -6.54
N THR A 38 -1.69 11.95 -5.81
CA THR A 38 -0.41 11.87 -5.10
C THR A 38 -0.35 12.92 -3.99
N GLY A 39 0.80 13.09 -3.34
CA GLY A 39 1.05 14.17 -2.39
C GLY A 39 2.53 14.44 -2.23
N PHE A 40 2.88 15.46 -1.45
CA PHE A 40 4.26 15.88 -1.26
C PHE A 40 4.69 15.55 0.16
N ARG A 41 5.67 14.65 0.30
CA ARG A 41 6.32 14.38 1.59
C ARG A 41 7.80 14.07 1.38
N SER A 42 8.57 14.18 2.45
CA SER A 42 9.90 13.58 2.55
C SER A 42 9.95 12.64 3.75
N TYR A 43 10.81 11.63 3.69
CA TYR A 43 11.07 10.79 4.85
C TYR A 43 12.56 10.48 4.95
N THR A 44 12.99 10.09 6.14
CA THR A 44 14.38 9.74 6.43
C THR A 44 14.41 8.54 7.35
N PHE A 45 15.26 7.57 7.01
CA PHE A 45 15.67 6.50 7.91
C PHE A 45 17.14 6.74 8.26
N ASP A 46 17.38 7.10 9.52
CA ASP A 46 18.70 7.35 10.08
C ASP A 46 19.04 6.20 11.04
N PRO A 47 20.25 5.64 10.97
CA PRO A 47 20.63 4.47 11.77
C PRO A 47 20.65 4.76 13.28
N ASP A 48 20.87 6.02 13.69
CA ASP A 48 20.98 6.42 15.09
C ASP A 48 19.68 7.04 15.64
N LYS A 49 18.92 7.73 14.80
CA LYS A 49 17.70 8.48 15.19
C LYS A 49 16.39 7.78 14.81
N GLY A 50 16.44 6.84 13.86
CA GLY A 50 15.26 6.10 13.38
C GLY A 50 14.54 6.81 12.24
N PHE A 51 13.22 6.96 12.33
CA PHE A 51 12.39 7.46 11.24
C PHE A 51 11.97 8.92 11.45
N ALA A 52 12.00 9.72 10.37
CA ALA A 52 11.39 11.03 10.32
C ALA A 52 10.48 11.18 9.10
N LEU A 53 9.37 11.92 9.27
CA LEU A 53 8.47 12.34 8.20
C LEU A 53 8.49 13.87 8.14
N ASN A 54 8.76 14.45 6.96
CA ASN A 54 8.88 15.89 6.75
C ASN A 54 9.88 16.58 7.71
N GLY A 55 10.92 15.86 8.15
CA GLY A 55 11.93 16.32 9.11
C GLY A 55 11.56 16.14 10.58
N GLU A 56 10.36 15.64 10.89
CA GLU A 56 9.90 15.39 12.26
C GLU A 56 10.17 13.93 12.65
N TRP A 57 10.99 13.73 13.69
CA TRP A 57 11.35 12.41 14.19
C TRP A 57 10.19 11.76 14.94
N MET A 58 9.91 10.51 14.62
CA MET A 58 8.81 9.77 15.25
C MET A 58 9.00 8.26 15.24
N LYS A 59 8.20 7.56 16.04
CA LYS A 59 8.11 6.10 15.99
C LYS A 59 7.04 5.66 14.99
N VAL A 60 7.37 4.64 14.20
CA VAL A 60 6.42 3.91 13.35
C VAL A 60 5.67 2.91 14.24
N LYS A 61 4.40 3.23 14.55
CA LYS A 61 3.49 2.44 15.38
C LYS A 61 2.64 1.58 14.44
N GLY A 62 3.28 0.60 13.83
CA GLY A 62 2.69 -0.22 12.78
C GLY A 62 1.93 -1.44 13.28
N VAL A 63 0.92 -1.85 12.51
CA VAL A 63 0.24 -3.15 12.65
C VAL A 63 0.27 -3.93 11.33
N CYS A 64 0.24 -5.26 11.41
CA CYS A 64 0.08 -6.12 10.25
C CYS A 64 -1.41 -6.40 10.03
N ILE A 65 -1.87 -6.35 8.78
CA ILE A 65 -3.23 -6.73 8.41
C ILE A 65 -3.23 -7.74 7.27
N HIS A 66 -4.10 -8.74 7.37
CA HIS A 66 -4.51 -9.58 6.24
C HIS A 66 -5.64 -8.91 5.45
N HIS A 67 -5.99 -9.46 4.28
CA HIS A 67 -6.89 -8.84 3.32
C HIS A 67 -8.39 -9.13 3.57
N ASP A 68 -8.73 -10.03 4.48
CA ASP A 68 -10.12 -10.39 4.79
C ASP A 68 -10.73 -9.50 5.89
N ALA A 69 -12.06 -9.52 5.98
CA ALA A 69 -12.82 -8.88 7.05
C ALA A 69 -13.89 -9.81 7.65
N GLY A 70 -13.43 -10.90 8.29
CA GLY A 70 -14.31 -11.79 9.05
C GLY A 70 -15.39 -12.42 8.16
N VAL A 71 -16.67 -12.20 8.48
CA VAL A 71 -17.81 -12.78 7.74
C VAL A 71 -17.90 -12.34 6.27
N LEU A 72 -17.21 -11.26 5.90
CA LEU A 72 -17.17 -10.76 4.52
C LEU A 72 -16.12 -11.48 3.67
N GLY A 73 -15.27 -12.31 4.30
CA GLY A 73 -14.12 -12.91 3.63
C GLY A 73 -13.23 -11.85 2.99
N SER A 74 -12.72 -12.16 1.81
CA SER A 74 -11.79 -11.30 1.04
C SER A 74 -12.48 -10.18 0.24
N ALA A 75 -13.81 -10.22 0.08
CA ALA A 75 -14.58 -9.23 -0.66
C ALA A 75 -14.99 -8.05 0.25
N VAL A 76 -13.98 -7.34 0.77
CA VAL A 76 -14.19 -6.34 1.81
C VAL A 76 -14.60 -4.98 1.21
N PRO A 77 -15.78 -4.44 1.56
CA PRO A 77 -16.20 -3.11 1.12
C PRO A 77 -15.31 -1.99 1.67
N ARG A 78 -15.18 -0.89 0.92
CA ARG A 78 -14.32 0.25 1.26
C ARG A 78 -14.66 0.87 2.62
N GLU A 79 -15.95 0.98 2.94
CA GLU A 79 -16.44 1.55 4.21
C GLU A 79 -16.06 0.68 5.42
N VAL A 80 -16.00 -0.65 5.24
CA VAL A 80 -15.53 -1.56 6.29
C VAL A 80 -14.05 -1.34 6.56
N TRP A 81 -13.24 -1.19 5.50
CA TRP A 81 -11.83 -0.82 5.64
C TRP A 81 -11.66 0.54 6.31
N ARG A 82 -12.41 1.56 5.87
CA ARG A 82 -12.36 2.91 6.47
C ARG A 82 -12.63 2.83 7.97
N ARG A 83 -13.67 2.12 8.40
CA ARG A 83 -13.99 1.94 9.82
C ARG A 83 -12.85 1.26 10.59
N ARG A 84 -12.30 0.16 10.05
CA ARG A 84 -11.20 -0.58 10.71
C ARG A 84 -9.94 0.28 10.84
N LEU A 85 -9.54 0.96 9.77
CA LEU A 85 -8.37 1.85 9.77
C LEU A 85 -8.58 3.03 10.73
N GLN A 86 -9.80 3.57 10.80
CA GLN A 86 -10.14 4.67 11.71
C GLN A 86 -10.00 4.22 13.17
N THR A 87 -10.55 3.06 13.53
CA THR A 87 -10.41 2.49 14.89
C THR A 87 -8.93 2.25 15.25
N LEU A 88 -8.11 1.77 14.30
CA LEU A 88 -6.67 1.63 14.53
C LEU A 88 -5.99 2.99 14.76
N LYS A 89 -6.33 4.00 13.96
CA LYS A 89 -5.77 5.34 14.10
C LYS A 89 -6.16 5.99 15.44
N GLU A 90 -7.39 5.77 15.91
CA GLU A 90 -7.89 6.25 17.22
C GLU A 90 -7.08 5.71 18.40
N VAL A 91 -6.55 4.49 18.30
CA VAL A 91 -5.66 3.91 19.33
C VAL A 91 -4.17 4.24 19.09
N GLY A 92 -3.87 5.11 18.13
CA GLY A 92 -2.53 5.66 17.88
C GLY A 92 -1.68 4.93 16.84
N VAL A 93 -2.28 4.02 16.05
CA VAL A 93 -1.60 3.41 14.89
C VAL A 93 -1.35 4.47 13.83
N ASN A 94 -0.14 4.47 13.27
CA ASN A 94 0.24 5.40 12.19
C ASN A 94 0.80 4.71 10.94
N ALA A 95 0.88 3.38 10.95
CA ALA A 95 1.41 2.61 9.83
C ALA A 95 0.74 1.24 9.70
N ILE A 96 0.68 0.74 8.48
CA ILE A 96 0.09 -0.55 8.12
C ILE A 96 1.13 -1.35 7.32
N ARG A 97 1.27 -2.64 7.64
CA ARG A 97 1.95 -3.61 6.79
C ARG A 97 0.93 -4.53 6.13
N THR A 98 1.01 -4.67 4.80
CA THR A 98 0.11 -5.51 3.99
C THR A 98 0.55 -6.98 4.00
N SER A 99 0.40 -7.66 5.15
CA SER A 99 0.88 -9.02 5.34
C SER A 99 0.02 -10.05 4.56
N HIS A 100 0.57 -10.81 3.62
CA HIS A 100 1.94 -10.82 3.06
C HIS A 100 1.87 -10.72 1.54
N ASN A 101 1.06 -9.78 1.07
CA ASN A 101 0.63 -9.72 -0.32
C ASN A 101 0.19 -8.31 -0.72
N PRO A 102 0.20 -8.01 -2.02
CA PRO A 102 -0.49 -6.85 -2.57
C PRO A 102 -1.94 -6.83 -2.13
N GLN A 103 -2.41 -5.66 -1.71
CA GLN A 103 -3.81 -5.44 -1.35
C GLN A 103 -4.55 -4.76 -2.51
N ALA A 104 -5.86 -4.60 -2.36
CA ALA A 104 -6.67 -3.82 -3.30
C ALA A 104 -6.27 -2.33 -3.24
N THR A 105 -6.24 -1.66 -4.40
CA THR A 105 -5.90 -0.23 -4.53
C THR A 105 -6.68 0.66 -3.55
N GLY A 106 -7.94 0.32 -3.29
CA GLY A 106 -8.78 1.05 -2.34
C GLY A 106 -8.21 1.12 -0.92
N LEU A 107 -7.44 0.13 -0.45
CA LEU A 107 -6.79 0.19 0.85
C LEU A 107 -5.72 1.29 0.89
N TYR A 108 -4.88 1.39 -0.14
CA TYR A 108 -3.82 2.40 -0.23
C TYR A 108 -4.42 3.81 -0.36
N GLU A 109 -5.49 3.97 -1.14
CA GLU A 109 -6.23 5.23 -1.22
C GLU A 109 -6.81 5.67 0.14
N LEU A 110 -7.26 4.72 0.98
CA LEU A 110 -7.69 5.05 2.34
C LEU A 110 -6.50 5.46 3.21
N CYS A 111 -5.37 4.78 3.10
CA CYS A 111 -4.16 5.15 3.84
C CYS A 111 -3.66 6.57 3.46
N ASP A 112 -3.67 6.89 2.17
CA ASP A 112 -3.39 8.23 1.65
C ASP A 112 -4.33 9.26 2.27
N GLU A 113 -5.65 9.02 2.21
CA GLU A 113 -6.70 9.92 2.71
C GLU A 113 -6.67 10.10 4.22
N MET A 114 -6.28 9.05 4.95
CA MET A 114 -6.36 9.00 6.40
C MET A 114 -5.03 9.33 7.08
N GLY A 115 -3.93 9.49 6.34
CA GLY A 115 -2.61 9.76 6.91
C GLY A 115 -2.06 8.53 7.64
N LEU A 116 -1.86 7.43 6.90
CA LEU A 116 -1.24 6.19 7.38
C LEU A 116 -0.07 5.80 6.47
N LEU A 117 1.09 5.52 7.04
CA LEU A 117 2.22 4.95 6.30
C LEU A 117 1.92 3.52 5.89
N VAL A 118 2.45 3.08 4.75
CA VAL A 118 2.24 1.70 4.27
C VAL A 118 3.58 1.03 3.97
N LEU A 119 3.80 -0.15 4.56
CA LEU A 119 4.78 -1.13 4.10
C LEU A 119 4.06 -2.10 3.17
N ASN A 120 4.27 -1.92 1.87
CA ASN A 120 3.65 -2.72 0.82
C ASN A 120 4.48 -3.98 0.55
N GLU A 121 4.04 -5.10 1.12
CA GLU A 121 4.72 -6.39 1.02
C GLU A 121 4.22 -7.19 -0.19
N MET A 122 5.15 -7.71 -0.99
CA MET A 122 4.83 -8.44 -2.23
C MET A 122 4.70 -9.95 -2.03
N TYR A 123 5.62 -10.57 -1.29
CA TYR A 123 5.75 -12.03 -1.24
C TYR A 123 5.85 -12.55 0.20
N ASP A 124 5.10 -13.61 0.49
CA ASP A 124 5.29 -14.41 1.70
C ASP A 124 6.48 -15.37 1.57
N GLU A 125 6.76 -15.85 0.35
CA GLU A 125 7.79 -16.85 0.05
C GLU A 125 8.42 -16.62 -1.32
N TRP A 126 9.57 -17.26 -1.58
CA TRP A 126 10.34 -17.11 -2.82
C TRP A 126 10.40 -18.46 -3.58
N VAL A 127 11.58 -18.85 -4.07
CA VAL A 127 11.81 -20.10 -4.82
C VAL A 127 11.66 -21.38 -3.98
N PHE A 128 11.66 -21.26 -2.65
CA PHE A 128 11.42 -22.37 -1.74
C PHE A 128 10.10 -22.17 -0.99
N PRO A 129 9.21 -23.18 -1.00
CA PRO A 129 7.88 -23.04 -0.43
C PRO A 129 7.90 -23.13 1.10
N LYS A 130 6.95 -22.44 1.74
CA LYS A 130 6.53 -22.73 3.11
C LYS A 130 5.43 -23.78 3.11
N ARG A 131 5.26 -24.44 4.25
CA ARG A 131 4.16 -25.40 4.47
C ARG A 131 2.80 -24.70 4.49
N LYS A 132 1.83 -25.24 3.78
CA LYS A 132 0.44 -24.76 3.72
C LYS A 132 -0.54 -25.86 4.10
N TRP A 133 -1.60 -25.50 4.82
CA TRP A 133 -2.73 -26.38 5.03
C TRP A 133 -3.58 -26.42 3.76
N LEU A 134 -3.65 -27.58 3.11
CA LEU A 134 -4.37 -27.74 1.83
C LEU A 134 -5.85 -28.03 2.04
N GLU A 135 -6.18 -28.68 3.15
CA GLU A 135 -7.54 -29.06 3.52
C GLU A 135 -7.86 -28.40 4.87
N GLY A 136 -8.74 -27.39 4.85
CA GLY A 136 -9.16 -26.68 6.06
C GLY A 136 -8.03 -25.93 6.78
N TRP A 137 -8.27 -25.62 8.05
CA TRP A 137 -7.34 -24.87 8.90
C TRP A 137 -6.76 -25.79 9.98
N ASN A 138 -5.43 -26.00 9.97
CA ASN A 138 -4.75 -26.93 10.88
C ASN A 138 -5.25 -28.39 10.80
N VAL A 139 -5.69 -28.83 9.62
CA VAL A 139 -6.17 -30.20 9.38
C VAL A 139 -5.29 -30.89 8.34
N GLY A 140 -5.01 -32.18 8.55
CA GLY A 140 -4.28 -33.02 7.61
C GLY A 140 -2.76 -32.88 7.65
N THR A 141 -2.09 -33.18 6.54
CA THR A 141 -0.63 -33.02 6.37
C THR A 141 -0.36 -31.78 5.51
N PRO A 142 0.44 -30.81 5.97
CA PRO A 142 0.76 -29.63 5.17
C PRO A 142 1.46 -29.99 3.86
N GLY A 143 1.06 -29.32 2.78
CA GLY A 143 1.72 -29.39 1.48
C GLY A 143 2.55 -28.15 1.18
N PHE A 144 2.95 -28.05 -0.08
CA PHE A 144 3.82 -26.98 -0.59
C PHE A 144 3.20 -26.23 -1.79
N GLN A 145 1.98 -26.59 -2.20
CA GLN A 145 1.30 -26.01 -3.35
C GLN A 145 1.14 -24.49 -3.19
N GLY A 146 1.48 -23.73 -4.24
CA GLY A 146 1.36 -22.27 -4.21
C GLY A 146 2.20 -21.57 -5.27
N SER A 147 2.46 -20.28 -5.05
CA SER A 147 3.14 -19.42 -6.02
C SER A 147 4.60 -19.78 -6.25
N TYR A 148 5.24 -20.56 -5.37
CA TYR A 148 6.62 -21.00 -5.57
C TYR A 148 6.82 -21.77 -6.89
N ASP A 149 5.79 -22.48 -7.36
CA ASP A 149 5.80 -23.26 -8.61
C ASP A 149 6.03 -22.39 -9.86
N ILE A 150 5.68 -21.10 -9.79
CA ILE A 150 5.76 -20.13 -10.88
C ILE A 150 6.64 -18.92 -10.55
N PHE A 151 7.29 -18.93 -9.39
CA PHE A 151 7.97 -17.75 -8.85
C PHE A 151 9.12 -17.29 -9.77
N LYS A 152 9.90 -18.23 -10.32
CA LYS A 152 11.05 -17.89 -11.17
C LYS A 152 10.62 -17.18 -12.45
N GLU A 153 9.47 -17.55 -12.99
CA GLU A 153 8.93 -17.02 -14.24
C GLU A 153 8.19 -15.69 -14.02
N TRP A 154 7.49 -15.53 -12.89
CA TRP A 154 6.56 -14.42 -12.66
C TRP A 154 7.05 -13.34 -11.70
N SER A 155 8.03 -13.61 -10.83
CA SER A 155 8.34 -12.70 -9.72
C SER A 155 8.75 -11.29 -10.17
N GLU A 156 9.42 -11.17 -11.31
CA GLU A 156 9.81 -9.84 -11.81
C GLU A 156 8.61 -9.08 -12.37
N ILE A 157 7.72 -9.77 -13.08
CA ILE A 157 6.52 -9.17 -13.69
C ILE A 157 5.59 -8.67 -12.58
N ASP A 158 5.26 -9.54 -11.62
CA ASP A 158 4.30 -9.20 -10.58
C ASP A 158 4.81 -8.07 -9.66
N LEU A 159 6.11 -8.10 -9.30
CA LEU A 159 6.72 -7.03 -8.51
C LEU A 159 6.74 -5.70 -9.29
N ALA A 160 7.09 -5.75 -10.57
CA ALA A 160 7.13 -4.55 -11.39
C ALA A 160 5.73 -3.95 -11.56
N ASP A 161 4.69 -4.78 -11.69
CA ASP A 161 3.30 -4.32 -11.78
C ASP A 161 2.79 -3.75 -10.46
N LEU A 162 3.13 -4.36 -9.32
CA LEU A 162 2.86 -3.79 -8.00
C LEU A 162 3.45 -2.37 -7.89
N VAL A 163 4.73 -2.22 -8.20
CA VAL A 163 5.43 -0.93 -8.12
C VAL A 163 4.81 0.07 -9.11
N ARG A 164 4.50 -0.33 -10.35
CA ARG A 164 3.86 0.55 -11.34
C ARG A 164 2.51 1.06 -10.87
N ARG A 165 1.69 0.18 -10.29
CA ARG A 165 0.36 0.49 -9.76
C ARG A 165 0.45 1.47 -8.59
N ASP A 166 1.34 1.22 -7.64
CA ASP A 166 1.27 1.87 -6.33
C ASP A 166 2.27 3.02 -6.09
N ARG A 167 3.28 3.21 -6.96
CA ARG A 167 4.35 4.20 -6.76
C ARG A 167 3.91 5.67 -6.61
N ASN A 168 2.65 5.99 -6.91
CA ASN A 168 2.12 7.35 -6.77
C ASN A 168 1.31 7.56 -5.48
N HIS A 169 0.98 6.49 -4.74
CA HIS A 169 0.47 6.58 -3.37
C HIS A 169 1.52 7.28 -2.50
N VAL A 170 1.05 8.22 -1.68
CA VAL A 170 1.90 9.32 -1.20
C VAL A 170 2.93 8.90 -0.19
#